data_AF-A0A0G1I425-F1
#
_entry.id   AF-A0A0G1I425-F1
#
_cell.length_a   1.000
_cell.length_b   1.000
_cell.length_c   1.000
_cell.angle_alpha   90.00
_cell.angle_beta   90.00
_cell.angle_gamma   90.00
#
_symmetry.space_group_name_H-M   'P 1'
#
loop_
_entity.id
_entity.type
_entity.pdbx_description
1 polymer ?
#
loop_
_entity_poly.entity_id
_entity_poly.type
_entity_poly.pdbx_seq_one_letter_code
_entity_poly.pdbx_strand_id
1 'polypeptide(L)'
;MIAGLPNIDIGETICADAAQEPLPAITIDEPTISLNFLVNNSPFAGNDGTLVTSRQIRDRLERELEVNVGLKIDFSPTDHFKVFGRGELHIAI
;
A
#
# COMPACT_ATOMS: atom_id res chain seq x y z
N MET A 1 17.08 15.04 9.88
CA MET A 1 15.78 14.78 9.23
C MET A 1 15.47 15.95 8.33
N ILE A 2 15.24 15.69 7.05
CA ILE A 2 14.80 16.68 6.06
C ILE A 2 13.28 16.50 5.93
N ALA A 3 12.53 17.60 5.90
CA ALA A 3 11.06 17.59 5.77
C ALA A 3 10.63 18.71 4.80
N GLY A 4 9.43 18.60 4.22
CA GLY A 4 8.90 19.59 3.28
C GLY A 4 9.15 19.27 1.80
N LEU A 5 9.51 18.03 1.47
CA LEU A 5 9.56 17.52 0.09
C LEU A 5 8.28 16.74 -0.18
N PRO A 6 7.31 17.30 -0.93
CA PRO A 6 5.99 16.68 -1.10
C PRO A 6 5.97 15.51 -2.08
N ASN A 7 6.94 15.46 -3.00
CA ASN A 7 7.05 14.44 -4.04
C ASN A 7 8.39 13.74 -3.87
N ILE A 8 8.49 12.86 -2.88
CA ILE A 8 9.64 11.98 -2.73
C ILE A 8 9.16 10.56 -2.47
N ASP A 9 9.64 9.63 -3.28
CA ASP A 9 9.29 8.22 -3.20
C ASP A 9 10.42 7.38 -2.57
N ILE A 10 10.05 6.19 -2.09
CA ILE A 10 11.01 5.26 -1.47
C ILE A 10 11.99 4.76 -2.55
N GLY A 11 13.27 5.01 -2.33
CA GLY A 11 14.34 4.64 -3.27
C GLY A 11 14.88 5.81 -4.09
N GLU A 12 14.32 7.01 -3.94
CA GLU A 12 14.88 8.22 -4.54
C GLU A 12 16.10 8.75 -3.77
N THR A 13 17.02 9.39 -4.49
CA THR A 13 18.24 9.98 -3.91
C THR A 13 18.11 11.50 -3.90
N ILE A 14 18.19 12.12 -2.72
CA ILE A 14 18.25 13.58 -2.59
C ILE A 14 19.71 14.04 -2.77
N CYS A 15 19.99 14.77 -3.85
CA CYS A 15 21.30 15.37 -4.13
C CYS A 15 21.25 16.90 -3.99
N ALA A 16 22.36 17.51 -3.61
CA ALA A 16 22.49 18.98 -3.54
C ALA A 16 22.70 19.63 -4.92
N ASP A 17 23.29 18.87 -5.85
CA ASP A 17 23.52 19.28 -7.24
C ASP A 17 22.74 18.34 -8.16
N ALA A 18 22.02 18.90 -9.14
CA ALA A 18 21.25 18.15 -10.12
C ALA A 18 22.12 17.34 -11.09
N ALA A 19 23.41 17.68 -11.22
CA ALA A 19 24.36 16.98 -12.09
C ALA A 19 24.96 15.71 -11.45
N GLN A 20 24.67 15.44 -10.17
CA GLN A 20 25.22 14.29 -9.47
C GLN A 20 24.51 13.00 -9.86
N GLU A 21 25.27 11.92 -10.14
CA GLU A 21 24.68 10.62 -10.49
C GLU A 21 23.81 10.08 -9.33
N PRO A 22 22.58 9.61 -9.62
CA PRO A 22 21.72 9.00 -8.61
C PRO A 22 22.32 7.67 -8.14
N LEU A 23 22.06 7.31 -6.87
CA LEU A 23 22.43 5.99 -6.38
C LEU A 23 21.59 4.90 -7.08
N PRO A 24 22.08 3.66 -7.14
CA PRO A 24 21.31 2.55 -7.69
C PRO A 24 19.95 2.44 -7.02
N ALA A 25 18.90 2.34 -7.84
CA ALA A 25 17.54 2.19 -7.34
C ALA A 25 17.41 0.94 -6.47
N ILE A 26 16.61 1.03 -5.41
CA ILE A 26 16.31 -0.12 -4.55
C ILE A 26 15.39 -1.06 -5.31
N THR A 27 15.82 -2.30 -5.51
CA THR A 27 14.98 -3.34 -6.10
C THR A 27 13.93 -3.79 -5.09
N ILE A 28 12.66 -3.66 -5.45
CA ILE A 28 11.54 -4.15 -4.64
C ILE A 28 11.27 -5.60 -5.05
N ASP A 29 11.37 -6.52 -4.09
CA ASP A 29 11.02 -7.93 -4.30
C ASP A 29 9.54 -8.10 -4.66
N GLU A 30 9.28 -8.99 -5.61
CA GLU A 30 7.93 -9.33 -6.07
C GLU A 30 7.08 -9.98 -4.96
N PRO A 31 5.77 -9.71 -4.94
CA PRO A 31 4.88 -10.31 -3.97
C PRO A 31 4.75 -11.82 -4.19
N THR A 32 4.70 -12.57 -3.09
CA THR A 32 4.67 -14.04 -3.09
C THR A 32 3.25 -14.59 -2.89
N ILE A 33 2.38 -13.81 -2.23
CA ILE A 33 1.00 -14.21 -1.95
C ILE A 33 0.00 -13.14 -2.42
N SER A 34 -1.24 -13.57 -2.66
CA SER A 34 -2.35 -12.66 -2.96
C SER A 34 -3.58 -13.02 -2.14
N LEU A 35 -4.26 -12.01 -1.60
CA LEU A 35 -5.51 -12.14 -0.86
C LEU A 35 -6.57 -11.20 -1.43
N ASN A 36 -7.84 -11.55 -1.24
CA ASN A 36 -8.96 -10.70 -1.60
C ASN A 36 -9.55 -10.08 -0.34
N PHE A 37 -9.60 -8.75 -0.30
CA PHE A 37 -10.20 -7.96 0.76
C PHE A 37 -11.61 -7.55 0.30
N LEU A 38 -12.61 -7.83 1.12
CA LEU A 38 -14.01 -7.57 0.81
C LEU A 38 -14.68 -6.77 1.91
N VAL A 39 -15.71 -6.03 1.55
CA VAL A 39 -16.64 -5.44 2.52
C VAL A 39 -17.42 -6.55 3.20
N ASN A 40 -17.58 -6.45 4.52
CA ASN A 40 -18.43 -7.35 5.27
C ASN A 40 -19.91 -7.12 4.90
N ASN A 41 -20.52 -8.09 4.23
CA ASN A 41 -21.94 -8.08 3.84
C ASN A 41 -22.79 -9.06 4.67
N SER A 42 -22.27 -9.52 5.82
CA SER A 42 -22.98 -10.43 6.71
C SER A 42 -24.03 -9.71 7.57
N PRO A 43 -24.96 -10.45 8.22
CA PRO A 43 -25.91 -9.88 9.18
C PRO A 43 -25.26 -9.20 10.39
N PHE A 44 -23.96 -9.41 10.59
CA PHE A 44 -23.17 -8.79 11.66
C PHE A 44 -22.39 -7.55 11.19
N ALA A 45 -22.56 -7.13 9.92
CA ALA A 45 -21.92 -5.94 9.40
C ALA A 45 -22.32 -4.70 10.21
N GLY A 46 -21.33 -3.93 10.68
CA GLY A 46 -21.55 -2.72 11.46
C GLY A 46 -21.87 -2.93 12.95
N ASN A 47 -21.89 -4.18 13.44
CA ASN A 47 -21.96 -4.45 14.89
C ASN A 47 -20.62 -4.13 15.58
N ASP A 48 -19.51 -4.26 14.86
CA ASP A 48 -18.18 -3.96 15.34
C ASP A 48 -17.39 -3.23 14.23
N GLY A 49 -16.76 -2.12 14.59
CA GLY A 49 -16.05 -1.23 13.67
C GLY A 49 -16.93 -0.19 12.94
N THR A 50 -16.43 1.05 12.86
CA THR A 50 -17.15 2.20 12.25
C THR A 50 -16.82 2.38 10.77
N LEU A 51 -15.69 1.82 10.31
CA LEU A 51 -15.17 2.01 8.95
C LEU A 51 -15.34 0.73 8.13
N VAL A 52 -16.56 0.48 7.67
CA VAL A 52 -16.94 -0.79 7.03
C VAL A 52 -17.28 -0.66 5.54
N THR A 53 -17.22 0.55 4.96
CA THR A 53 -17.59 0.77 3.55
C THR A 53 -16.42 0.52 2.61
N SER A 54 -16.71 0.11 1.35
CA SER A 54 -15.70 -0.11 0.31
C SER A 54 -14.78 1.10 0.11
N ARG A 55 -15.36 2.31 0.14
CA ARG A 55 -14.60 3.57 0.04
C ARG A 55 -13.59 3.74 1.17
N GLN A 56 -13.99 3.50 2.41
CA GLN A 56 -13.09 3.62 3.57
C GLN A 56 -11.97 2.58 3.53
N ILE A 57 -12.27 1.36 3.08
CA ILE A 57 -11.26 0.31 2.88
C ILE A 57 -10.27 0.76 1.80
N ARG A 58 -10.75 1.24 0.67
CA ARG A 58 -9.92 1.77 -0.42
C ARG A 58 -9.00 2.89 0.06
N ASP A 59 -9.53 3.89 0.75
CA ASP A 59 -8.74 5.02 1.25
C ASP A 59 -7.62 4.56 2.22
N ARG A 60 -7.90 3.53 3.04
CA ARG A 60 -6.90 2.93 3.94
C ARG A 60 -5.82 2.17 3.18
N LEU A 61 -6.20 1.45 2.13
CA LEU A 61 -5.31 0.67 1.27
C LEU A 61 -4.41 1.58 0.41
N GLU A 62 -4.95 2.67 -0.11
CA GLU A 62 -4.18 3.69 -0.85
C GLU A 62 -3.13 4.34 0.06
N ARG A 63 -3.49 4.69 1.30
CA ARG A 63 -2.54 5.20 2.30
C ARG A 63 -1.44 4.19 2.65
N GLU A 64 -1.74 2.89 2.65
CA GLU A 64 -0.72 1.87 2.95
C GLU A 64 0.32 1.77 1.83
N LEU A 65 -0.10 1.91 0.57
CA LEU A 65 0.80 1.86 -0.59
C LEU A 65 1.87 2.97 -0.56
N GLU A 66 1.57 4.13 0.05
CA GLU A 66 2.54 5.23 0.20
C GLU A 66 3.70 4.87 1.14
N VAL A 67 3.46 4.00 2.12
CA VAL A 67 4.44 3.67 3.17
C VAL A 67 5.08 2.31 2.92
N ASN A 68 4.36 1.39 2.26
CA ASN A 68 4.74 0.00 2.14
C ASN A 68 5.04 -0.41 0.69
N VAL A 69 6.32 -0.32 0.32
CA VAL A 69 6.83 -0.76 -0.99
C VAL A 69 6.65 -2.25 -1.28
N GLY A 70 6.49 -3.08 -0.26
CA GLY A 70 6.33 -4.52 -0.43
C GLY A 70 4.89 -4.94 -0.76
N LEU A 71 3.96 -4.00 -0.72
CA LEU A 71 2.54 -4.22 -0.95
C LEU A 71 2.18 -3.75 -2.37
N LYS A 72 1.36 -4.54 -3.06
CA LYS A 72 0.76 -4.15 -4.33
C LYS A 72 -0.72 -4.42 -4.27
N ILE A 73 -1.54 -3.51 -4.77
CA ILE A 73 -2.99 -3.66 -4.72
C ILE A 73 -3.57 -3.43 -6.11
N ASP A 74 -4.49 -4.30 -6.50
CA ASP A 74 -5.30 -4.15 -7.71
C ASP A 74 -6.72 -3.73 -7.33
N PHE A 75 -7.08 -2.52 -7.77
CA PHE A 75 -8.38 -1.87 -7.56
C PHE A 75 -9.33 -2.01 -8.77
N SER A 76 -8.96 -2.79 -9.79
CA SER A 76 -9.82 -3.03 -10.95
C SER A 76 -11.11 -3.80 -10.64
N PRO A 77 -11.15 -4.77 -9.70
CA PRO A 77 -12.40 -5.46 -9.38
C PRO A 77 -13.31 -4.58 -8.52
N THR A 78 -14.61 -4.61 -8.80
CA THR A 78 -15.61 -3.80 -8.06
C THR A 78 -16.01 -4.41 -6.72
N ASP A 79 -15.96 -5.74 -6.62
CA ASP A 79 -16.49 -6.49 -5.47
C ASP A 79 -15.44 -6.76 -4.38
N HIS A 80 -14.15 -6.65 -4.72
CA HIS A 80 -13.04 -6.94 -3.82
C HIS A 80 -11.77 -6.20 -4.24
N PHE A 81 -10.85 -6.03 -3.29
CA PHE A 81 -9.52 -5.52 -3.54
C PHE A 81 -8.53 -6.67 -3.49
N LYS A 82 -7.76 -6.86 -4.57
CA LYS A 82 -6.76 -7.92 -4.61
C LYS A 82 -5.43 -7.37 -4.11
N VAL A 83 -5.03 -7.79 -2.92
CA VAL A 83 -3.82 -7.35 -2.22
C VAL A 83 -2.75 -8.41 -2.37
N PHE A 84 -1.57 -7.98 -2.79
CA PHE A 84 -0.40 -8.80 -2.99
C PHE A 84 0.66 -8.41 -1.95
N GLY A 85 1.27 -9.41 -1.34
CA GLY A 85 2.30 -9.21 -0.32
C GLY A 85 3.38 -10.28 -0.35
N ARG A 86 4.43 -10.05 0.41
CA ARG A 86 5.63 -10.90 0.50
C ARG A 86 5.49 -12.15 1.38
N GLY A 87 4.38 -12.32 2.09
CA GLY A 87 4.13 -13.47 2.96
C GLY A 87 2.97 -13.23 3.92
N GLU A 88 2.52 -14.28 4.60
CA GLU A 88 1.35 -14.23 5.50
C GLU A 88 1.55 -13.23 6.65
N LEU A 89 2.75 -13.19 7.22
CA LEU A 89 3.08 -12.29 8.33
C LEU A 89 3.05 -10.81 7.91
N HIS A 90 3.44 -10.53 6.67
CA HIS A 90 3.40 -9.17 6.14
C HIS A 90 1.96 -8.65 6.01
N ILE A 91 1.01 -9.51 5.62
CA ILE A 91 -0.39 -9.12 5.45
C ILE A 91 -1.17 -9.09 6.77
N ALA A 92 -0.69 -9.79 7.79
CA ALA A 92 -1.35 -9.87 9.09
C ALA A 92 -1.24 -8.58 9.94
N ILE A 93 -0.36 -7.65 9.54
CA ILE A 93 0.00 -6.43 10.29
C ILE A 93 -0.54 -5.21 9.55
#